data_AF-A0A354XZH8-F1
#
_entry.id   AF-A0A354XZH8-F1
#
_cell.length_a   1.000
_cell.length_b   1.000
_cell.length_c   1.000
_cell.angle_alpha   90.00
_cell.angle_beta   90.00
_cell.angle_gamma   90.00
#
_symmetry.space_group_name_H-M   'P 1'
#
loop_
_entity.id
_entity.type
_entity.pdbx_description
1 polymer ?
#
loop_
_entity_poly.entity_id
_entity_poly.type
_entity_poly.pdbx_seq_one_letter_code
_entity_poly.pdbx_strand_id
1 'polypeptide(L)'
;MEKKEKTKLSVTGNHCVISYFYVIMLVLLLGSCVANNTKGEESAELMSKAVPVWAEGREKEMNLTLGFRGTFNADPHSEAILRVAASTVYRLFLNGEFVGSGPAR
;
A
#
# COMPACT_ATOMS: atom_id res chain seq x y z
N MET A 1 74.59 -36.73 -9.18
CA MET A 1 73.99 -35.47 -9.64
C MET A 1 72.53 -35.48 -9.25
N GLU A 2 72.21 -34.58 -8.31
CA GLU A 2 70.91 -33.98 -7.95
C GLU A 2 69.68 -34.87 -7.68
N LYS A 3 69.42 -35.08 -6.38
CA LYS A 3 68.19 -35.66 -5.83
C LYS A 3 67.22 -34.49 -5.54
N LYS A 4 66.16 -34.32 -6.35
CA LYS A 4 65.16 -33.26 -6.15
C LYS A 4 64.23 -33.58 -4.99
N GLU A 5 64.32 -32.76 -3.96
CA GLU A 5 63.47 -32.70 -2.78
C GLU A 5 62.07 -32.18 -3.15
N LYS A 6 61.02 -32.91 -2.76
CA LYS A 6 59.63 -32.47 -2.94
C LYS A 6 59.25 -31.57 -1.77
N THR A 7 59.24 -30.26 -2.00
CA THR A 7 58.71 -29.28 -1.05
C THR A 7 57.20 -29.43 -0.94
N LYS A 8 56.71 -30.01 0.18
CA LYS A 8 55.32 -29.89 0.61
C LYS A 8 55.08 -28.43 0.98
N LEU A 9 54.40 -27.66 0.13
CA LEU A 9 53.91 -26.35 0.52
C LEU A 9 52.50 -26.49 1.11
N SER A 10 52.42 -26.26 2.41
CA SER A 10 51.20 -26.26 3.22
C SER A 10 50.24 -25.17 2.73
N VAL A 11 49.10 -25.56 2.15
CA VAL A 11 47.98 -24.66 1.85
C VAL A 11 47.00 -24.76 3.00
N THR A 12 47.26 -24.03 4.09
CA THR A 12 46.38 -24.02 5.26
C THR A 12 46.35 -22.60 5.82
N GLY A 13 45.60 -21.72 5.15
CA GLY A 13 45.41 -20.33 5.59
C GLY A 13 44.34 -19.59 4.79
N ASN A 14 44.31 -19.77 3.47
CA ASN A 14 43.47 -18.93 2.59
C ASN A 14 42.02 -19.43 2.48
N HIS A 15 41.76 -20.72 2.68
CA HIS A 15 40.40 -21.28 2.60
C HIS A 15 39.51 -20.82 3.76
N CYS A 16 40.07 -20.56 4.94
CA CYS A 16 39.33 -20.14 6.12
C CYS A 16 38.82 -18.69 5.97
N VAL A 17 39.65 -17.79 5.41
CA VAL A 17 39.31 -16.38 5.18
C VAL A 17 38.30 -16.23 4.04
N ILE A 18 38.47 -16.99 2.96
CA ILE A 18 37.53 -17.03 1.83
C ILE A 18 36.17 -17.58 2.28
N SER A 19 36.16 -18.63 3.11
CA SER A 19 34.95 -19.16 3.74
C SER A 19 34.25 -18.09 4.59
N TYR A 20 35.00 -17.39 5.44
CA TYR A 20 34.44 -16.30 6.26
C TYR A 20 33.87 -15.16 5.42
N PHE A 21 34.51 -14.81 4.31
CA PHE A 21 34.03 -13.79 3.39
C PHE A 21 32.68 -14.19 2.76
N TYR A 22 32.55 -15.44 2.29
CA TYR A 22 31.29 -15.94 1.73
C TYR A 22 30.18 -16.06 2.78
N VAL A 23 30.52 -16.44 4.02
CA VAL A 23 29.56 -16.49 5.13
C VAL A 23 29.07 -15.09 5.49
N ILE A 24 29.95 -14.09 5.56
CA ILE A 24 29.56 -12.70 5.81
C ILE A 24 28.70 -12.15 4.65
N MET A 25 29.07 -12.43 3.39
CA MET A 25 28.28 -12.04 2.21
C MET A 25 26.88 -12.67 2.25
N LEU A 26 26.77 -13.95 2.61
CA LEU A 26 25.50 -14.66 2.75
C LEU A 26 24.63 -14.07 3.88
N VAL A 27 25.23 -13.74 5.03
CA VAL A 27 24.52 -13.11 6.16
C VAL A 27 23.99 -11.72 5.78
N LEU A 28 24.76 -10.93 5.04
CA LEU A 28 24.32 -9.61 4.54
C LEU A 28 23.18 -9.73 3.51
N LEU A 29 23.24 -10.71 2.62
CA LEU A 29 22.17 -11.00 1.66
C LEU A 29 20.88 -11.45 2.35
N LEU A 30 20.98 -12.26 3.42
CA LEU A 30 19.81 -12.73 4.17
C LEU A 30 19.24 -11.67 5.13
N GLY A 31 20.07 -10.77 5.66
CA GLY A 31 19.64 -9.68 6.56
C GLY A 31 18.78 -8.60 5.89
N SER A 32 18.86 -8.47 4.56
CA SER A 32 18.11 -7.48 3.79
C SER A 32 16.61 -7.81 3.65
N CYS A 33 16.19 -9.04 4.00
CA CYS A 33 14.80 -9.45 3.95
C CYS A 33 13.99 -9.02 5.20
N VAL A 34 14.66 -8.74 6.33
CA VAL A 34 13.98 -8.45 7.61
C VAL A 34 13.66 -6.95 7.79
N ALA A 35 14.36 -6.06 7.09
CA ALA A 35 14.21 -4.61 7.27
C ALA A 35 12.99 -3.97 6.58
N ASN A 36 12.24 -4.71 5.74
CA ASN A 36 11.22 -4.11 4.87
C ASN A 36 9.77 -4.34 5.33
N ASN A 37 9.53 -4.91 6.52
CA ASN A 37 8.18 -5.16 7.03
C ASN A 37 7.68 -4.13 8.05
N THR A 38 8.19 -2.90 8.04
CA THR A 38 7.43 -1.76 8.54
C THR A 38 6.54 -1.21 7.44
N LYS A 39 5.56 -2.03 6.99
CA LYS A 39 4.33 -1.44 6.48
C LYS A 39 3.65 -0.84 7.70
N GLY A 40 3.64 0.49 7.80
CA GLY A 40 2.83 1.16 8.81
C GLY A 40 1.41 0.61 8.73
N GLU A 41 0.85 0.23 9.88
CA GLU A 41 -0.59 0.10 10.04
C GLU A 41 -1.19 1.50 9.80
N GLU A 42 -1.39 1.85 8.53
CA GLU A 42 -2.30 2.92 8.17
C GLU A 42 -3.69 2.30 8.20
N SER A 43 -4.34 2.34 9.37
CA SER A 43 -5.79 2.20 9.43
C SER A 43 -6.38 3.43 8.76
N ALA A 44 -6.39 3.45 7.42
CA ALA A 44 -6.96 4.51 6.62
C ALA A 44 -8.47 4.47 6.81
N GLU A 45 -8.96 5.16 7.84
CA GLU A 45 -10.37 5.40 8.06
C GLU A 45 -10.85 6.33 6.92
N LEU A 46 -11.21 5.75 5.77
CA LEU A 46 -11.55 6.49 4.55
C LEU A 46 -12.75 7.42 4.78
N MET A 47 -13.66 7.06 5.68
CA MET A 47 -14.87 7.82 6.03
C MET A 47 -15.19 7.66 7.52
N SER A 48 -14.68 8.56 8.36
CA SER A 48 -14.86 8.49 9.82
C SER A 48 -16.09 9.24 10.36
N LYS A 49 -16.51 10.30 9.66
CA LYS A 49 -17.61 11.20 10.10
C LYS A 49 -18.91 11.03 9.31
N ALA A 50 -18.84 10.42 8.14
CA ALA A 50 -20.01 10.30 7.27
C ALA A 50 -20.90 9.14 7.72
N VAL A 51 -22.23 9.34 7.64
CA VAL A 51 -23.23 8.31 7.92
C VAL A 51 -23.95 7.94 6.62
N PRO A 52 -24.31 6.66 6.42
CA PRO A 52 -25.13 6.27 5.29
C PRO A 52 -26.53 6.90 5.42
N VAL A 53 -27.09 7.32 4.29
CA VAL A 53 -28.42 7.95 4.21
C VAL A 53 -29.29 7.25 3.17
N TRP A 54 -30.60 7.22 3.42
CA TRP A 54 -31.60 6.70 2.49
C TRP A 54 -32.92 7.48 2.65
N ALA A 55 -33.84 7.33 1.69
CA ALA A 55 -35.19 7.86 1.85
C ALA A 55 -35.97 7.03 2.88
N GLU A 56 -36.56 7.69 3.87
CA GLU A 56 -37.30 7.06 4.96
C GLU A 56 -38.43 6.16 4.44
N GLY A 57 -38.50 4.92 4.94
CA GLY A 57 -39.54 3.95 4.59
C GLY A 57 -39.43 3.34 3.20
N ARG A 58 -38.35 3.63 2.45
CA ARG A 58 -38.15 3.17 1.06
C ARG A 58 -36.94 2.27 0.89
N GLU A 59 -36.41 1.72 1.98
CA GLU A 59 -35.21 0.87 1.99
C GLU A 59 -35.38 -0.47 1.25
N LYS A 60 -36.62 -0.93 1.07
CA LYS A 60 -36.94 -2.19 0.36
C LYS A 60 -37.46 -1.99 -1.06
N GLU A 61 -37.60 -0.74 -1.51
CA GLU A 61 -38.16 -0.46 -2.83
C GLU A 61 -37.13 -0.72 -3.94
N MET A 62 -37.52 -1.50 -4.94
CA MET A 62 -36.65 -1.82 -6.09
C MET A 62 -36.74 -0.74 -7.17
N ASN A 63 -35.66 -0.60 -7.95
CA ASN A 63 -35.59 0.31 -9.11
C ASN A 63 -35.80 1.80 -8.77
N LEU A 64 -35.42 2.18 -7.57
CA LEU A 64 -35.55 3.54 -7.06
C LEU A 64 -34.30 4.38 -7.35
N THR A 65 -34.48 5.54 -7.99
CA THR A 65 -33.45 6.58 -8.10
C THR A 65 -33.74 7.72 -7.11
N LEU A 66 -32.80 8.02 -6.23
CA LEU A 66 -32.90 9.09 -5.24
C LEU A 66 -31.89 10.21 -5.52
N GLY A 67 -32.26 11.44 -5.16
CA GLY A 67 -31.37 12.58 -5.13
C GLY A 67 -31.08 12.99 -3.68
N PHE A 68 -29.79 13.07 -3.33
CA PHE A 68 -29.34 13.59 -2.04
C PHE A 68 -28.62 14.91 -2.27
N ARG A 69 -28.97 15.94 -1.50
CA ARG A 69 -28.37 17.28 -1.60
C ARG A 69 -27.88 17.73 -0.24
N GLY A 70 -26.63 18.15 -0.19
CA GLY A 70 -26.02 18.82 0.96
C GLY A 70 -25.36 20.13 0.52
N THR A 71 -25.14 21.01 1.49
CA THR A 71 -24.38 22.25 1.33
C THR A 71 -23.38 22.36 2.46
N PHE A 72 -22.20 22.86 2.16
CA PHE A 72 -21.15 23.10 3.15
C PHE A 72 -20.42 24.40 2.80
N ASN A 73 -19.87 25.05 3.81
CA ASN A 73 -18.97 26.19 3.60
C ASN A 73 -17.55 25.65 3.42
N ALA A 74 -16.85 26.16 2.43
CA ALA A 74 -15.45 25.86 2.19
C ALA A 74 -14.67 27.18 2.01
N ASP A 75 -13.42 27.19 2.44
CA ASP A 75 -12.50 28.27 2.09
C ASP A 75 -12.15 28.13 0.59
N PRO A 76 -12.37 29.15 -0.25
CA PRO A 76 -12.05 29.12 -1.68
C PRO A 76 -10.58 28.81 -1.99
N HIS A 77 -9.67 29.01 -1.02
CA HIS A 77 -8.24 28.77 -1.18
C HIS A 77 -7.77 27.42 -0.63
N SER A 78 -8.70 26.60 -0.11
CA SER A 78 -8.39 25.28 0.43
C SER A 78 -8.61 24.17 -0.60
N GLU A 79 -7.72 23.18 -0.60
CA GLU A 79 -7.94 21.93 -1.31
C GLU A 79 -8.89 21.04 -0.50
N ALA A 80 -9.89 20.47 -1.17
CA ALA A 80 -10.89 19.59 -0.54
C ALA A 80 -10.99 18.27 -1.30
N ILE A 81 -11.06 17.17 -0.54
CA ILE A 81 -11.23 15.82 -1.09
C ILE A 81 -12.67 15.37 -0.81
N LEU A 82 -13.43 15.09 -1.85
CA LEU A 82 -14.76 14.50 -1.75
C LEU A 82 -14.68 12.98 -1.90
N ARG A 83 -15.07 12.25 -0.85
CA ARG A 83 -15.15 10.79 -0.83
C ARG A 83 -16.60 10.37 -0.81
N VAL A 84 -16.99 9.44 -1.69
CA VAL A 84 -18.37 8.96 -1.81
C VAL A 84 -18.42 7.47 -2.12
N ALA A 85 -19.36 6.78 -1.48
CA ALA A 85 -19.76 5.41 -1.78
C ALA A 85 -21.29 5.36 -1.87
N ALA A 86 -21.82 4.47 -2.71
CA ALA A 86 -23.26 4.27 -2.85
C ALA A 86 -23.57 2.81 -3.13
N SER A 87 -24.78 2.38 -2.79
CA SER A 87 -25.30 1.07 -3.19
C SER A 87 -25.82 1.14 -4.63
N THR A 88 -25.37 0.20 -5.47
CA THR A 88 -25.63 0.10 -6.93
C THR A 88 -24.92 1.13 -7.80
N VAL A 89 -25.33 2.40 -7.79
CA VAL A 89 -24.77 3.46 -8.65
C VAL A 89 -25.02 4.86 -8.09
N TYR A 90 -24.10 5.80 -8.30
CA TYR A 90 -24.26 7.22 -8.05
C TYR A 90 -23.84 8.07 -9.26
N ARG A 91 -24.41 9.28 -9.35
CA ARG A 91 -23.92 10.40 -10.17
C ARG A 91 -23.71 11.59 -9.26
N LEU A 92 -22.52 12.16 -9.31
CA LEU A 92 -22.12 13.24 -8.42
C LEU A 92 -22.11 14.58 -9.17
N PHE A 93 -22.69 15.59 -8.54
CA PHE A 93 -22.67 16.97 -8.99
C PHE A 93 -22.11 17.86 -7.89
N LEU A 94 -21.22 18.78 -8.23
CA LEU A 94 -20.70 19.81 -7.32
C LEU A 94 -21.05 21.17 -7.91
N ASN A 95 -21.78 21.99 -7.14
CA ASN A 95 -22.26 23.31 -7.59
C ASN A 95 -23.03 23.27 -8.93
N GLY A 96 -23.73 22.17 -9.21
CA GLY A 96 -24.50 21.98 -10.44
C GLY A 96 -23.71 21.33 -11.59
N GLU A 97 -22.39 21.22 -11.49
CA GLU A 97 -21.54 20.61 -12.51
C GLU A 97 -21.33 19.12 -12.25
N PHE A 98 -21.37 18.32 -13.31
CA PHE A 98 -21.14 16.87 -13.22
C PHE A 98 -19.66 16.58 -12.98
N VAL A 99 -19.37 15.81 -11.92
CA VAL A 99 -18.00 15.46 -11.52
C VAL A 99 -17.65 14.02 -11.87
N GLY A 100 -18.63 13.11 -11.83
CA GLY A 100 -18.38 11.71 -12.13
C GLY A 100 -19.51 10.78 -11.71
N SER A 101 -19.34 9.51 -12.05
CA SER A 101 -20.24 8.41 -11.73
C SER A 101 -19.47 7.26 -11.10
N GLY A 102 -20.15 6.48 -10.26
CA GLY A 102 -19.56 5.30 -9.64
C GLY A 102 -20.63 4.47 -8.92
N PRO A 103 -20.27 3.62 -7.95
CA PRO A 103 -18.89 3.18 -7.70
C PRO A 103 -18.34 2.33 -8.86
N ALA A 104 -17.03 2.08 -8.87
CA ALA A 104 -16.45 1.04 -9.73
C ALA A 104 -17.02 -0.34 -9.36
N ARG A 105 -17.11 -1.25 -10.33
CA ARG A 105 -17.64 -2.61 -10.15
C ARG A 105 -16.53 -3.62 -9.97
#